data_AF-A0A8D5FID6-F1
#
_entry.id   AF-A0A8D5FID6-F1
#
_cell.length_a   1.000
_cell.length_b   1.000
_cell.length_c   1.000
_cell.angle_alpha   90.00
_cell.angle_beta   90.00
_cell.angle_gamma   90.00
#
_symmetry.space_group_name_H-M   'P 1'
#
loop_
_entity.id
_entity.type
_entity.pdbx_description
1 polymer ?
#
loop_
_entity_poly.entity_id
_entity_poly.type
_entity_poly.pdbx_seq_one_letter_code
_entity_poly.pdbx_strand_id
1 'polypeptide(L)'
;MLKLRTTKKDMPGRESLLVNYSTKSRYAEAYRTLRTNIYFSLMEKDLNSLVITSSLQEEGKTTTVANLAYTISQTGKSVLMVDADLRRPGLSSRFGVKKAVGFSNIIADILGRPVNKGEIADYGLRDLIQLNSLQQRTCVLNISNKENEIALYFLKGELVDVFWKNRPDSRKLANTLVKEKLLNETEANLALGHQKKSVRRLGSILLTLGLIDEKELNKILSVQVMEAFRIAVEMESGTFSVNPISEDEIHLAELQTVNFSQLTRELFSADIYSPYIRSNIESNILPTEEKNLFLLPSGSIPPNPSELIGSAKTSYLLSQLKNRFDVVVIDSSPVMPASDVLLLAKQVDGVVVVVEAGKTNRTVVKDVTQQLSKAKANILGILLNRADMTKGSYYKYYQTYYGS
;
A
#
# COMPACT_ATOMS: atom_id res chain seq x y z
N MET A 1 -11.60 -36.58 27.54
CA MET A 1 -12.34 -36.39 26.27
C MET A 1 -13.29 -35.19 26.45
N LEU A 2 -12.82 -33.97 26.14
CA LEU A 2 -13.66 -32.76 26.16
C LEU A 2 -14.14 -32.49 24.73
N LYS A 3 -15.40 -32.82 24.45
CA LYS A 3 -16.08 -32.40 23.20
C LYS A 3 -16.35 -30.90 23.27
N LEU A 4 -15.59 -30.10 22.54
CA LEU A 4 -15.95 -28.70 22.29
C LEU A 4 -17.16 -28.67 21.34
N ARG A 5 -18.35 -28.49 21.91
CA ARG A 5 -19.57 -28.08 21.20
C ARG A 5 -19.47 -26.57 20.95
N THR A 6 -19.05 -26.17 19.77
CA THR A 6 -19.48 -24.88 19.19
C THR A 6 -20.04 -25.20 17.81
N THR A 7 -21.36 -25.18 17.68
CA THR A 7 -21.97 -25.34 16.37
C THR A 7 -21.73 -24.07 15.57
N LYS A 8 -21.58 -24.15 14.23
CA LYS A 8 -21.39 -22.99 13.34
C LYS A 8 -22.46 -21.88 13.50
N LYS A 9 -23.54 -22.15 14.24
CA LYS A 9 -24.69 -21.28 14.50
C LYS A 9 -24.49 -20.28 15.65
N ASP A 10 -23.43 -20.43 16.46
CA ASP A 10 -23.21 -19.63 17.69
C ASP A 10 -22.24 -18.43 17.50
N MET A 11 -21.83 -18.13 16.26
CA MET A 11 -20.94 -16.98 15.97
C MET A 11 -21.75 -15.69 15.75
N PRO A 12 -21.45 -14.59 16.47
CA PRO A 12 -22.24 -13.36 16.39
C PRO A 12 -22.35 -12.80 14.97
N GLY A 13 -23.57 -12.54 14.51
CA GLY A 13 -23.84 -11.91 13.21
C GLY A 13 -23.69 -12.85 12.01
N ARG A 14 -23.27 -14.11 12.20
CA ARG A 14 -23.17 -15.08 11.11
C ARG A 14 -24.56 -15.45 10.58
N GLU A 15 -25.62 -15.35 11.40
CA GLU A 15 -27.00 -15.57 10.96
C GLU A 15 -27.42 -14.66 9.79
N SER A 16 -26.82 -13.48 9.68
CA SER A 16 -27.13 -12.50 8.63
C SER A 16 -26.36 -12.69 7.33
N LEU A 17 -25.50 -13.70 7.23
CA LEU A 17 -24.74 -13.98 6.01
C LEU A 17 -25.60 -14.67 4.95
N LEU A 18 -25.54 -14.18 3.71
CA LEU A 18 -26.32 -14.64 2.57
C LEU A 18 -26.17 -16.13 2.26
N VAL A 19 -25.02 -16.72 2.56
CA VAL A 19 -24.78 -18.17 2.42
C VAL A 19 -25.80 -19.01 3.19
N ASN A 20 -26.42 -18.46 4.24
CA ASN A 20 -27.44 -19.13 5.05
C ASN A 20 -28.87 -18.95 4.51
N TYR A 21 -29.06 -18.23 3.41
CA TYR A 21 -30.36 -17.93 2.83
C TYR A 21 -30.54 -18.61 1.47
N SER A 22 -31.79 -18.94 1.13
CA SER A 22 -32.12 -19.41 -0.21
C SER A 22 -31.73 -18.37 -1.26
N THR A 23 -31.20 -18.85 -2.38
CA THR A 23 -30.85 -18.00 -3.53
C THR A 23 -32.06 -17.22 -4.05
N LYS A 24 -33.30 -17.72 -3.89
CA LYS A 24 -34.53 -17.02 -4.30
C LYS A 24 -35.12 -16.09 -3.23
N SER A 25 -34.43 -15.92 -2.09
CA SER A 25 -34.93 -15.06 -1.02
C SER A 25 -34.91 -13.58 -1.43
N ARG A 26 -35.88 -12.81 -0.93
CA ARG A 26 -35.91 -11.35 -1.10
C ARG A 26 -34.63 -10.67 -0.60
N TYR A 27 -34.03 -11.24 0.45
CA TYR A 27 -32.77 -10.79 1.00
C TYR A 27 -31.62 -10.97 0.00
N ALA A 28 -31.54 -12.13 -0.67
CA ALA A 28 -30.54 -12.38 -1.71
C ALA A 28 -30.75 -11.49 -2.94
N GLU A 29 -32.00 -11.30 -3.39
CA GLU A 29 -32.29 -10.38 -4.50
C GLU A 29 -31.87 -8.93 -4.22
N ALA A 30 -32.09 -8.45 -2.99
CA ALA A 30 -31.66 -7.10 -2.61
C ALA A 30 -30.13 -6.90 -2.78
N TYR A 31 -29.32 -7.90 -2.44
CA TYR A 31 -27.87 -7.84 -2.64
C TYR A 31 -27.45 -8.06 -4.10
N ARG A 32 -28.21 -8.81 -4.91
CA ARG A 32 -27.97 -8.89 -6.36
C ARG A 32 -28.22 -7.55 -7.04
N THR A 33 -29.29 -6.85 -6.65
CA THR A 33 -29.57 -5.49 -7.10
C THR A 33 -28.47 -4.53 -6.66
N LEU A 34 -28.04 -4.60 -5.39
CA LEU A 34 -26.92 -3.81 -4.90
C LEU A 34 -25.64 -4.04 -5.71
N ARG A 35 -25.25 -5.31 -5.92
CA ARG A 35 -24.09 -5.67 -6.74
C ARG A 35 -24.19 -5.05 -8.14
N THR A 36 -25.36 -5.14 -8.77
CA THR A 36 -25.58 -4.62 -10.13
C THR A 36 -25.39 -3.10 -10.17
N ASN A 37 -25.96 -2.37 -9.20
CA ASN A 37 -25.78 -0.91 -9.11
C ASN A 37 -24.33 -0.51 -8.85
N ILE A 38 -23.63 -1.25 -7.98
CA ILE A 38 -22.21 -1.04 -7.70
C ILE A 38 -21.37 -1.35 -8.95
N TYR A 39 -21.66 -2.45 -9.66
CA TYR A 39 -20.94 -2.84 -10.87
C TYR A 39 -20.99 -1.75 -11.94
N PHE A 40 -22.16 -1.15 -12.21
CA PHE A 40 -22.27 -0.02 -13.13
C PHE A 40 -21.44 1.18 -12.68
N SER A 41 -21.43 1.48 -11.37
CA SER A 41 -20.62 2.58 -10.81
C SER A 41 -19.12 2.31 -10.87
N LEU A 42 -18.69 1.05 -10.73
CA LEU A 42 -17.29 0.64 -10.77
C LEU A 42 -16.74 0.59 -12.20
N MET A 43 -17.53 0.08 -13.16
CA MET A 43 -17.14 -0.03 -14.57
C MET A 43 -16.91 1.32 -15.25
N GLU A 44 -17.78 2.31 -15.03
CA GLU A 44 -17.66 3.62 -15.67
C GLU A 44 -16.34 4.34 -15.33
N LYS A 45 -15.70 3.94 -14.24
CA LYS A 45 -14.58 4.67 -13.64
C LYS A 45 -13.34 3.78 -13.41
N ASP A 46 -13.35 2.55 -13.91
CA ASP A 46 -12.27 1.56 -13.75
C ASP A 46 -11.85 1.37 -12.27
N LEU A 47 -12.85 1.39 -11.37
CA LEU A 47 -12.67 1.35 -9.92
C LEU A 47 -12.71 -0.09 -9.41
N ASN A 48 -11.86 -0.42 -8.45
CA ASN A 48 -11.81 -1.77 -7.87
C ASN A 48 -11.75 -1.80 -6.34
N SER A 49 -11.87 -0.66 -5.66
CA SER A 49 -11.97 -0.59 -4.19
C SER A 49 -13.17 0.20 -3.68
N LEU A 50 -13.84 -0.34 -2.66
CA LEU A 50 -15.03 0.26 -2.08
C LEU A 50 -14.95 0.22 -0.56
N VAL A 51 -15.18 1.36 0.09
CA VAL A 51 -15.44 1.41 1.53
C VAL A 51 -16.94 1.39 1.79
N ILE A 52 -17.36 0.51 2.70
CA ILE A 52 -18.69 0.50 3.28
C ILE A 52 -18.58 1.14 4.66
N THR A 53 -19.23 2.29 4.83
CA THR A 53 -19.35 2.98 6.11
C THR A 53 -20.80 3.12 6.51
N SER A 54 -21.06 3.74 7.65
CA SER A 54 -22.39 4.08 8.11
C SER A 54 -22.43 5.44 8.79
N SER A 55 -23.61 5.98 8.99
CA SER A 55 -23.79 7.24 9.71
C SER A 55 -23.48 7.06 11.20
N LEU A 56 -24.02 6.00 11.79
CA LEU A 56 -23.94 5.65 13.20
C LEU A 56 -23.50 4.19 13.39
N GLN A 57 -23.23 3.81 14.64
CA GLN A 57 -22.93 2.42 14.98
C GLN A 57 -24.14 1.50 14.73
N GLU A 58 -23.87 0.22 14.46
CA GLU A 58 -24.89 -0.84 14.37
C GLU A 58 -25.91 -0.75 13.22
N GLU A 59 -25.65 0.09 12.21
CA GLU A 59 -26.51 0.19 11.02
C GLU A 59 -26.31 -0.95 10.00
N GLY A 60 -25.37 -1.87 10.26
CA GLY A 60 -25.18 -3.11 9.48
C GLY A 60 -24.07 -3.08 8.43
N LYS A 61 -23.16 -2.10 8.48
CA LYS A 61 -21.95 -1.99 7.64
C LYS A 61 -21.21 -3.32 7.40
N THR A 62 -20.79 -4.00 8.46
CA THR A 62 -20.04 -5.26 8.39
C THR A 62 -20.84 -6.39 7.73
N THR A 63 -22.15 -6.47 7.98
CA THR A 63 -23.04 -7.44 7.31
C THR A 63 -23.11 -7.11 5.81
N THR A 64 -23.26 -5.83 5.46
CA THR A 64 -23.27 -5.37 4.07
C THR A 64 -21.97 -5.71 3.36
N VAL A 65 -20.81 -5.47 3.98
CA VAL A 65 -19.49 -5.84 3.43
C VAL A 65 -19.44 -7.32 3.08
N ALA A 66 -19.75 -8.19 4.05
CA ALA A 66 -19.65 -9.63 3.86
C ALA A 66 -20.59 -10.14 2.74
N ASN A 67 -21.82 -9.65 2.72
CA ASN A 67 -22.84 -10.09 1.76
C ASN A 67 -22.65 -9.52 0.37
N LEU A 68 -22.21 -8.27 0.25
CA LEU A 68 -21.85 -7.67 -1.03
C LEU A 68 -20.63 -8.39 -1.63
N ALA A 69 -19.58 -8.59 -0.82
CA ALA A 69 -18.37 -9.29 -1.25
C ALA A 69 -18.67 -10.72 -1.70
N TYR A 70 -19.48 -11.46 -0.94
CA TYR A 70 -19.98 -12.77 -1.34
C TYR A 70 -20.73 -12.72 -2.68
N THR A 71 -21.65 -11.78 -2.85
CA THR A 71 -22.46 -11.70 -4.09
C THR A 71 -21.62 -11.34 -5.32
N ILE A 72 -20.55 -10.56 -5.13
CA ILE A 72 -19.56 -10.26 -6.17
C ILE A 72 -18.71 -11.51 -6.47
N SER A 73 -18.24 -12.27 -5.47
CA SER A 73 -17.40 -13.45 -5.72
C SER A 73 -18.13 -14.53 -6.54
N GLN A 74 -19.46 -14.61 -6.41
CA GLN A 74 -20.30 -15.51 -7.22
C GLN A 74 -20.28 -15.20 -8.73
N THR A 75 -19.75 -14.05 -9.17
CA THR A 75 -19.56 -13.75 -10.60
C THR A 75 -18.21 -14.23 -11.14
N GLY A 76 -17.43 -14.95 -10.33
CA GLY A 76 -16.10 -15.44 -10.68
C GLY A 76 -14.96 -14.46 -10.40
N LYS A 77 -15.27 -13.25 -9.93
CA LYS A 77 -14.30 -12.23 -9.55
C LYS A 77 -13.59 -12.59 -8.25
N SER A 78 -12.30 -12.26 -8.16
CA SER A 78 -11.50 -12.36 -6.94
C SER A 78 -11.81 -11.17 -6.02
N VAL A 79 -12.32 -11.44 -4.82
CA VAL A 79 -12.82 -10.41 -3.90
C VAL A 79 -12.11 -10.51 -2.55
N LEU A 80 -11.54 -9.39 -2.11
CA LEU A 80 -10.97 -9.25 -0.78
C LEU A 80 -11.88 -8.42 0.11
N MET A 81 -12.26 -8.97 1.27
CA MET A 81 -12.82 -8.19 2.37
C MET A 81 -11.68 -7.69 3.26
N VAL A 82 -11.70 -6.42 3.65
CA VAL A 82 -10.73 -5.84 4.59
C VAL A 82 -11.46 -5.28 5.80
N ASP A 83 -11.05 -5.65 7.01
CA ASP A 83 -11.58 -5.09 8.24
C ASP A 83 -10.75 -3.86 8.67
N ALA A 84 -11.13 -2.67 8.21
CA ALA A 84 -10.48 -1.41 8.57
C ALA A 84 -11.24 -0.64 9.68
N ASP A 85 -12.26 -1.23 10.32
CA ASP A 85 -12.81 -0.71 11.58
C ASP A 85 -11.89 -1.09 12.74
N LEU A 86 -10.77 -0.37 12.85
CA LEU A 86 -9.75 -0.62 13.87
C LEU A 86 -10.19 -0.26 15.30
N ARG A 87 -11.42 0.26 15.48
CA ARG A 87 -11.99 0.57 16.80
C ARG A 87 -12.89 -0.54 17.29
N ARG A 88 -13.72 -1.10 16.40
CA ARG A 88 -14.63 -2.21 16.71
C ARG A 88 -14.65 -3.22 15.55
N PRO A 89 -13.58 -4.01 15.38
CA PRO A 89 -13.48 -4.99 14.30
C PRO A 89 -14.65 -5.98 14.31
N GLY A 90 -15.23 -6.22 13.14
CA GLY A 90 -16.49 -6.97 13.02
C GLY A 90 -16.44 -8.17 12.09
N LEU A 91 -15.51 -8.22 11.13
CA LEU A 91 -15.46 -9.31 10.14
C LEU A 91 -14.88 -10.58 10.74
N SER A 92 -13.80 -10.46 11.53
CA SER A 92 -13.08 -11.62 12.08
C SER A 92 -14.00 -12.58 12.86
N SER A 93 -14.88 -12.04 13.70
CA SER A 93 -15.82 -12.83 14.52
C SER A 93 -16.86 -13.58 13.68
N ARG A 94 -17.33 -13.00 12.56
CA ARG A 94 -18.32 -13.61 11.66
C ARG A 94 -17.75 -14.77 10.86
N PHE A 95 -16.47 -14.71 10.54
CA PHE A 95 -15.75 -15.74 9.80
C PHE A 95 -15.00 -16.72 10.73
N GLY A 96 -15.17 -16.62 12.05
CA GLY A 96 -14.55 -17.54 13.02
C GLY A 96 -13.04 -17.38 13.15
N VAL A 97 -12.49 -16.26 12.69
CA VAL A 97 -11.06 -15.95 12.78
C VAL A 97 -10.75 -15.46 14.20
N LYS A 98 -9.91 -16.21 14.91
CA LYS A 98 -9.43 -15.87 16.26
C LYS A 98 -8.03 -15.29 16.15
N LYS A 99 -7.83 -14.06 16.65
CA LYS A 99 -6.51 -13.39 16.78
C LYS A 99 -5.58 -13.65 15.59
N ALA A 100 -5.80 -12.94 14.49
CA ALA A 100 -4.93 -12.98 13.32
C ALA A 100 -4.12 -11.69 13.22
N VAL A 101 -2.90 -11.79 12.67
CA VAL A 101 -2.19 -10.64 12.10
C VAL A 101 -3.02 -10.15 10.91
N GLY A 102 -3.19 -8.84 10.79
CA GLY A 102 -4.09 -8.27 9.81
C GLY A 102 -3.69 -6.87 9.36
N PHE A 103 -4.68 -6.12 8.88
CA PHE A 103 -4.52 -4.79 8.30
C PHE A 103 -3.64 -3.87 9.13
N SER A 104 -3.91 -3.73 10.44
CA SER A 104 -3.13 -2.86 11.32
C SER A 104 -1.69 -3.34 11.50
N ASN A 105 -1.47 -4.64 11.65
CA ASN A 105 -0.15 -5.24 11.85
C ASN A 105 0.71 -5.12 10.60
N ILE A 106 0.14 -5.30 9.40
CA ILE A 106 0.89 -5.09 8.16
C ILE A 106 1.41 -3.65 8.10
N ILE A 107 0.55 -2.68 8.43
CA ILE A 107 0.94 -1.26 8.37
C ILE A 107 1.97 -0.92 9.46
N ALA A 108 1.76 -1.37 10.70
CA ALA A 108 2.60 -1.03 11.84
C ALA A 108 3.89 -1.84 11.91
N ASP A 109 3.82 -3.15 11.74
CA ASP A 109 4.91 -4.09 12.01
C ASP A 109 5.68 -4.46 10.75
N ILE A 110 5.01 -4.63 9.60
CA ILE A 110 5.67 -5.03 8.35
C ILE A 110 6.21 -3.80 7.60
N LEU A 111 5.35 -2.80 7.36
CA LEU A 111 5.72 -1.58 6.64
C LEU A 111 6.31 -0.52 7.59
N GLY A 112 5.91 -0.55 8.86
CA GLY A 112 6.25 0.49 9.84
C GLY A 112 7.52 0.24 10.64
N ARG A 113 7.94 -1.01 10.81
CA ARG A 113 9.12 -1.34 11.61
C ARG A 113 10.41 -1.17 10.81
N PRO A 114 11.39 -0.38 11.29
CA PRO A 114 12.66 -0.24 10.60
C PRO A 114 13.43 -1.56 10.54
N VAL A 115 13.93 -1.87 9.35
CA VAL A 115 14.87 -2.96 9.12
C VAL A 115 16.26 -2.35 8.97
N ASN A 116 17.22 -2.80 9.79
CA ASN A 116 18.55 -2.21 9.86
C ASN A 116 19.66 -3.13 9.35
N LYS A 117 19.41 -4.43 9.23
CA LYS A 117 20.33 -5.41 8.66
C LYS A 117 19.60 -6.69 8.28
N GLY A 118 20.15 -7.46 7.36
CA GLY A 118 19.62 -8.75 6.94
C GLY A 118 20.30 -9.26 5.67
N GLU A 119 19.69 -10.28 5.07
CA GLU A 119 20.13 -10.85 3.80
C GLU A 119 19.30 -10.29 2.64
N ILE A 120 19.95 -10.09 1.49
CA ILE A 120 19.29 -9.56 0.30
C ILE A 120 18.27 -10.57 -0.25
N ALA A 121 18.49 -11.87 -0.06
CA ALA A 121 17.56 -12.90 -0.50
C ALA A 121 16.18 -12.81 0.19
N ASP A 122 16.14 -12.34 1.44
CA ASP A 122 14.90 -12.24 2.23
C ASP A 122 14.06 -11.02 1.86
N TYR A 123 14.69 -9.91 1.47
CA TYR A 123 14.04 -8.61 1.23
C TYR A 123 14.08 -8.15 -0.23
N GLY A 124 15.16 -8.42 -0.94
CA GLY A 124 15.43 -7.80 -2.24
C GLY A 124 15.63 -6.29 -2.14
N LEU A 125 16.26 -5.69 -3.16
CA LEU A 125 16.52 -4.26 -3.14
C LEU A 125 15.22 -3.43 -3.17
N ARG A 126 14.20 -3.90 -3.89
CA ARG A 126 12.91 -3.22 -4.02
C ARG A 126 12.24 -2.99 -2.68
N ASP A 127 12.21 -4.00 -1.80
CA ASP A 127 11.58 -3.86 -0.49
C ASP A 127 12.36 -2.92 0.40
N LEU A 128 13.69 -2.97 0.34
CA LEU A 128 14.54 -2.06 1.11
C LEU A 128 14.34 -0.61 0.69
N ILE A 129 14.29 -0.31 -0.62
CA ILE A 129 13.98 1.04 -1.12
C ILE A 129 12.58 1.45 -0.66
N GLN A 130 11.58 0.58 -0.84
CA GLN A 130 10.20 0.88 -0.51
C GLN A 130 9.98 1.12 0.99
N LEU A 131 10.59 0.31 1.85
CA LEU A 131 10.53 0.46 3.31
C LEU A 131 11.17 1.77 3.76
N ASN A 132 12.36 2.10 3.26
CA ASN A 132 13.00 3.38 3.59
C ASN A 132 12.17 4.59 3.13
N SER A 133 11.52 4.48 1.97
CA SER A 133 10.59 5.49 1.46
C SER A 133 9.35 5.65 2.34
N LEU A 134 8.64 4.56 2.65
CA LEU A 134 7.43 4.60 3.50
C LEU A 134 7.71 5.04 4.93
N GLN A 135 8.94 4.85 5.41
CA GLN A 135 9.40 5.24 6.73
C GLN A 135 10.04 6.63 6.75
N GLN A 136 10.13 7.31 5.60
CA GLN A 136 10.75 8.63 5.43
C GLN A 136 12.16 8.72 6.03
N ARG A 137 12.97 7.68 5.85
CA ARG A 137 14.29 7.57 6.49
C ARG A 137 15.32 8.44 5.78
N THR A 138 16.10 9.18 6.57
CA THR A 138 17.39 9.74 6.15
C THR A 138 18.50 8.77 6.58
N CYS A 139 19.06 8.05 5.62
CA CYS A 139 19.96 6.93 5.91
C CYS A 139 20.82 6.53 4.70
N VAL A 140 21.87 5.75 4.97
CA VAL A 140 22.59 4.98 3.95
C VAL A 140 22.25 3.51 4.06
N LEU A 141 21.74 2.93 2.96
CA LEU A 141 21.59 1.49 2.77
C LEU A 141 22.85 0.96 2.10
N ASN A 142 23.63 0.18 2.83
CA ASN A 142 24.78 -0.54 2.28
C ASN A 142 24.34 -1.94 1.93
N ILE A 143 24.57 -2.36 0.68
CA ILE A 143 24.40 -3.74 0.21
C ILE A 143 25.75 -4.28 -0.24
N SER A 144 26.01 -5.56 0.03
CA SER A 144 27.28 -6.18 -0.33
C SER A 144 27.12 -7.67 -0.63
N ASN A 145 27.84 -8.14 -1.66
CA ASN A 145 28.06 -9.56 -1.92
C ASN A 145 29.56 -9.84 -2.09
N LYS A 146 29.94 -10.99 -2.66
CA LYS A 146 31.35 -11.36 -2.87
C LYS A 146 32.09 -10.43 -3.84
N GLU A 147 31.38 -9.77 -4.74
CA GLU A 147 31.95 -9.00 -5.85
C GLU A 147 31.78 -7.50 -5.67
N ASN A 148 30.63 -7.06 -5.14
CA ASN A 148 30.20 -5.67 -5.17
C ASN A 148 29.77 -5.18 -3.78
N GLU A 149 30.14 -3.94 -3.48
CA GLU A 149 29.72 -3.17 -2.32
C GLU A 149 29.10 -1.85 -2.79
N ILE A 150 27.82 -1.64 -2.52
CA ILE A 150 27.06 -0.49 -3.01
C ILE A 150 26.37 0.20 -1.84
N ALA A 151 26.41 1.53 -1.84
CA ALA A 151 25.70 2.39 -0.91
C ALA A 151 24.59 3.15 -1.65
N LEU A 152 23.37 3.09 -1.14
CA LEU A 152 22.23 3.88 -1.59
C LEU A 152 21.90 4.91 -0.50
N TYR A 153 21.83 6.17 -0.88
CA TYR A 153 21.59 7.28 0.05
C TYR A 153 20.14 7.74 -0.02
N PHE A 154 19.51 7.84 1.14
CA PHE A 154 18.12 8.29 1.26
C PHE A 154 18.06 9.59 2.05
N LEU A 155 17.30 10.55 1.56
CA LEU A 155 16.94 11.78 2.26
C LEU A 155 15.43 11.80 2.45
N LYS A 156 14.96 11.74 3.71
CA LYS A 156 13.51 11.73 4.04
C LYS A 156 12.72 10.67 3.24
N GLY A 157 13.35 9.53 2.97
CA GLY A 157 12.79 8.41 2.24
C GLY A 157 12.98 8.47 0.71
N GLU A 158 13.47 9.56 0.16
CA GLU A 158 13.78 9.65 -1.27
C GLU A 158 15.20 9.15 -1.53
N LEU A 159 15.36 8.25 -2.51
CA LEU A 159 16.69 7.85 -3.00
C LEU A 159 17.32 9.04 -3.73
N VAL A 160 18.50 9.47 -3.30
CA VAL A 160 19.16 10.68 -3.82
C VAL A 160 20.54 10.42 -4.43
N ASP A 161 21.20 9.31 -4.08
CA ASP A 161 22.50 8.93 -4.66
C ASP A 161 22.73 7.41 -4.55
N VAL A 162 23.57 6.87 -5.44
CA VAL A 162 24.01 5.48 -5.43
C VAL A 162 25.51 5.41 -5.73
N PHE A 163 26.27 4.84 -4.80
CA PHE A 163 27.73 4.80 -4.86
C PHE A 163 28.26 3.37 -4.81
N TRP A 164 29.08 3.00 -5.80
CA TRP A 164 29.77 1.72 -5.83
C TRP A 164 31.13 1.83 -5.14
N LYS A 165 31.22 1.31 -3.90
CA LYS A 165 32.38 1.50 -3.01
C LYS A 165 33.63 0.81 -3.52
N ASN A 166 33.52 -0.46 -3.88
CA ASN A 166 34.63 -1.28 -4.36
C ASN A 166 34.72 -1.30 -5.89
N ARG A 167 34.34 -0.19 -6.54
CA ARG A 167 34.39 -0.03 -8.00
C ARG A 167 35.80 -0.35 -8.54
N PRO A 168 35.93 -1.24 -9.55
CA PRO A 168 37.22 -1.59 -10.14
C PRO A 168 38.00 -0.36 -10.60
N ASP A 169 39.33 -0.37 -10.45
CA ASP A 169 40.17 0.79 -10.77
C ASP A 169 39.94 1.28 -12.21
N SER A 170 39.85 0.37 -13.18
CA SER A 170 39.58 0.70 -14.58
C SER A 170 38.26 1.46 -14.82
N ARG A 171 37.32 1.40 -13.88
CA ARG A 171 36.00 2.06 -13.94
C ARG A 171 35.89 3.28 -13.03
N LYS A 172 36.91 3.58 -12.22
CA LYS A 172 36.90 4.78 -11.36
C LYS A 172 36.82 6.06 -12.20
N LEU A 173 36.30 7.13 -11.61
CA LEU A 173 36.05 8.41 -12.28
C LEU A 173 37.27 8.92 -13.07
N ALA A 174 38.46 9.02 -12.44
CA ALA A 174 39.67 9.47 -13.12
C ALA A 174 39.98 8.66 -14.40
N ASN A 175 39.98 7.33 -14.29
CA ASN A 175 40.29 6.44 -15.42
C ASN A 175 39.19 6.47 -16.49
N THR A 176 37.93 6.65 -16.09
CA THR A 176 36.82 6.84 -17.03
C THR A 176 36.99 8.13 -17.82
N LEU A 177 37.32 9.24 -17.14
CA LEU A 177 37.55 10.53 -17.79
C LEU A 177 38.73 10.51 -18.75
N VAL A 178 39.83 9.84 -18.39
CA VAL A 178 40.97 9.63 -19.30
C VAL A 178 40.57 8.79 -20.52
N LYS A 179 39.83 7.69 -20.30
CA LYS A 179 39.35 6.82 -21.38
C LYS A 179 38.43 7.57 -22.37
N GLU A 180 37.56 8.43 -21.86
CA GLU A 180 36.66 9.27 -22.66
C GLU A 180 37.36 10.51 -23.25
N LYS A 181 38.68 10.67 -23.04
CA LYS A 181 39.50 11.80 -23.50
C LYS A 181 39.06 13.17 -22.96
N LEU A 182 38.39 13.18 -21.81
CA LEU A 182 37.99 14.39 -21.09
C LEU A 182 39.10 14.90 -20.16
N LEU A 183 40.08 14.04 -19.83
CA LEU A 183 41.30 14.38 -19.11
C LEU A 183 42.49 13.67 -19.73
N ASN A 184 43.69 14.24 -19.59
CA ASN A 184 44.93 13.50 -19.79
C ASN A 184 45.43 12.84 -18.49
N GLU A 185 46.40 11.93 -18.59
CA GLU A 185 46.93 11.21 -17.42
C GLU A 185 47.57 12.15 -16.39
N THR A 186 48.19 13.25 -16.84
CA THR A 186 48.84 14.21 -15.95
C THR A 186 47.80 14.96 -15.10
N GLU A 187 46.72 15.42 -15.71
CA GLU A 187 45.59 16.09 -15.04
C GLU A 187 44.88 15.15 -14.06
N ALA A 188 44.64 13.90 -14.48
CA ALA A 188 44.02 12.89 -13.61
C ALA A 188 44.90 12.61 -12.38
N ASN A 189 46.21 12.44 -12.57
CA ASN A 189 47.15 12.21 -11.46
C ASN A 189 47.28 13.43 -10.54
N LEU A 190 47.25 14.64 -11.10
CA LEU A 190 47.23 15.89 -10.32
C LEU A 190 45.99 15.93 -9.40
N ALA A 191 44.80 15.72 -9.96
CA ALA A 191 43.55 15.75 -9.21
C ALA A 191 43.49 14.65 -8.14
N LEU A 192 43.94 13.43 -8.45
CA LEU A 192 44.07 12.34 -7.47
C LEU A 192 45.08 12.67 -6.36
N GLY A 193 46.16 13.37 -6.68
CA GLY A 193 47.13 13.87 -5.70
C GLY A 193 46.50 14.84 -4.70
N HIS A 194 45.63 15.75 -5.17
CA HIS A 194 44.85 16.63 -4.31
C HIS A 194 43.82 15.87 -3.47
N GLN A 195 43.16 14.87 -4.06
CA GLN A 195 42.16 14.06 -3.35
C GLN A 195 42.78 13.30 -2.16
N LYS A 196 43.97 12.71 -2.32
CA LYS A 196 44.66 12.02 -1.21
C LYS A 196 44.98 12.92 -0.01
N LYS A 197 45.04 14.24 -0.23
CA LYS A 197 45.38 15.25 0.80
C LYS A 197 44.15 16.04 1.26
N SER A 198 42.95 15.65 0.82
CA SER A 198 41.72 16.41 1.02
C SER A 198 40.57 15.50 1.41
N VAL A 199 39.57 16.07 2.10
CA VAL A 199 38.28 15.40 2.37
C VAL A 199 37.32 15.54 1.17
N ARG A 200 37.71 16.30 0.15
CA ARG A 200 36.88 16.60 -1.03
C ARG A 200 36.79 15.40 -1.98
N ARG A 201 35.61 15.20 -2.58
CA ARG A 201 35.41 14.23 -3.67
C ARG A 201 36.14 14.68 -4.93
N LEU A 202 36.65 13.72 -5.71
CA LEU A 202 37.40 13.96 -6.94
C LEU A 202 36.67 14.88 -7.92
N GLY A 203 35.36 14.69 -8.12
CA GLY A 203 34.56 15.55 -9.00
C GLY A 203 34.65 17.04 -8.65
N SER A 204 34.53 17.38 -7.36
CA SER A 204 34.62 18.78 -6.91
C SER A 204 36.03 19.36 -7.10
N ILE A 205 37.06 18.53 -6.95
CA ILE A 205 38.46 18.93 -7.19
C ILE A 205 38.65 19.23 -8.68
N LEU A 206 38.14 18.37 -9.56
CA LEU A 206 38.22 18.56 -11.01
C LEU A 206 37.56 19.86 -11.45
N LEU A 207 36.36 20.18 -10.94
CA LEU A 207 35.67 21.45 -11.21
C LEU A 207 36.45 22.66 -10.69
N THR A 208 36.98 22.58 -9.47
CA THR A 208 37.74 23.70 -8.87
C THR A 208 39.06 23.98 -9.61
N LEU A 209 39.71 22.94 -10.11
CA LEU A 209 40.91 23.07 -10.92
C LEU A 209 40.60 23.49 -12.37
N GLY A 210 39.33 23.59 -12.76
CA GLY A 210 38.92 23.92 -14.12
C GLY A 210 39.31 22.85 -15.15
N LEU A 211 39.50 21.60 -14.70
CA LEU A 211 39.96 20.50 -15.54
C LEU A 211 38.83 19.85 -16.35
N ILE A 212 37.59 20.08 -15.95
CA ILE A 212 36.39 19.56 -16.62
C ILE A 212 35.24 20.53 -16.38
N ASP A 213 34.30 20.61 -17.31
CA ASP A 213 33.06 21.35 -17.09
C ASP A 213 32.02 20.52 -16.31
N GLU A 214 31.08 21.22 -15.68
CA GLU A 214 30.04 20.60 -14.86
C GLU A 214 29.12 19.68 -15.66
N LYS A 215 28.81 20.02 -16.92
CA LYS A 215 27.90 19.25 -17.76
C LYS A 215 28.53 17.92 -18.20
N GLU A 216 29.80 17.94 -18.60
CA GLU A 216 30.59 16.77 -18.95
C GLU A 216 30.78 15.86 -17.73
N LEU A 217 31.16 16.44 -16.60
CA LEU A 217 31.29 15.69 -15.36
C LEU A 217 29.96 15.04 -14.96
N ASN A 218 28.86 15.79 -15.01
CA ASN A 218 27.53 15.28 -14.68
C ASN A 218 27.14 14.12 -15.59
N LYS A 219 27.39 14.21 -16.91
CA LYS A 219 27.11 13.11 -17.84
C LYS A 219 27.82 11.81 -17.43
N ILE A 220 29.11 11.90 -17.07
CA ILE A 220 29.90 10.72 -16.66
C ILE A 220 29.42 10.19 -15.32
N LEU A 221 29.16 11.07 -14.34
CA LEU A 221 28.63 10.66 -13.04
C LEU A 221 27.26 10.01 -13.16
N SER A 222 26.35 10.52 -14.00
CA SER A 222 25.05 9.89 -14.25
C SER A 222 25.21 8.45 -14.72
N VAL A 223 26.14 8.20 -15.66
CA VAL A 223 26.42 6.84 -16.15
C VAL A 223 26.95 5.95 -15.02
N GLN A 224 27.86 6.47 -14.19
CA GLN A 224 28.40 5.71 -13.05
C GLN A 224 27.33 5.38 -12.01
N VAL A 225 26.45 6.34 -11.69
CA VAL A 225 25.32 6.15 -10.78
C VAL A 225 24.35 5.11 -11.33
N MET A 226 24.00 5.20 -12.61
CA MET A 226 23.12 4.23 -13.27
C MET A 226 23.72 2.82 -13.32
N GLU A 227 25.02 2.70 -13.57
CA GLU A 227 25.75 1.43 -13.53
C GLU A 227 25.70 0.83 -12.12
N ALA A 228 26.01 1.62 -11.09
CA ALA A 228 25.97 1.17 -9.70
C ALA A 228 24.55 0.74 -9.30
N PHE A 229 23.55 1.52 -9.69
CA PHE A 229 22.16 1.20 -9.41
C PHE A 229 21.70 -0.08 -10.12
N ARG A 230 22.09 -0.28 -11.37
CA ARG A 230 21.80 -1.51 -12.11
C ARG A 230 22.39 -2.73 -11.42
N ILE A 231 23.67 -2.67 -11.04
CA ILE A 231 24.33 -3.77 -10.31
C ILE A 231 23.57 -4.05 -9.01
N ALA A 232 23.18 -3.01 -8.27
CA ALA A 232 22.41 -3.14 -7.05
C ALA A 232 21.08 -3.88 -7.27
N VAL A 233 20.36 -3.57 -8.35
CA VAL A 233 19.10 -4.22 -8.72
C VAL A 233 19.30 -5.68 -9.10
N GLU A 234 20.41 -6.02 -9.75
CA GLU A 234 20.79 -7.39 -10.15
C GLU A 234 21.30 -8.25 -8.97
N MET A 235 21.53 -7.67 -7.78
CA MET A 235 21.98 -8.42 -6.60
C MET A 235 20.83 -9.24 -5.99
N GLU A 236 20.87 -10.56 -6.17
CA GLU A 236 19.92 -11.50 -5.57
C GLU A 236 20.37 -12.07 -4.20
N SER A 237 21.67 -11.97 -3.89
CA SER A 237 22.26 -12.50 -2.66
C SER A 237 23.30 -11.56 -2.06
N GLY A 238 23.60 -11.77 -0.78
CA GLY A 238 24.49 -10.92 0.00
C GLY A 238 23.80 -10.39 1.25
N THR A 239 24.43 -9.40 1.88
CA THR A 239 23.96 -8.79 3.12
C THR A 239 23.67 -7.31 2.91
N PHE A 240 22.81 -6.75 3.75
CA PHE A 240 22.62 -5.31 3.81
C PHE A 240 22.68 -4.78 5.23
N SER A 241 22.94 -3.48 5.35
CA SER A 241 22.79 -2.70 6.58
C SER A 241 22.24 -1.31 6.26
N VAL A 242 21.39 -0.77 7.14
CA VAL A 242 20.83 0.57 7.03
C VAL A 242 21.24 1.38 8.24
N ASN A 243 22.04 2.41 8.01
CA ASN A 243 22.56 3.27 9.07
C ASN A 243 21.99 4.69 8.91
N PRO A 244 21.46 5.31 9.98
CA PRO A 244 21.04 6.71 9.92
C PRO A 244 22.25 7.61 9.64
N ILE A 245 22.04 8.68 8.90
CA ILE A 245 23.04 9.70 8.59
C ILE A 245 22.44 11.09 8.78
N SER A 246 23.27 12.11 9.02
CA SER A 246 22.82 13.50 9.02
C SER A 246 22.53 14.01 7.61
N GLU A 247 21.68 15.05 7.48
CA GLU A 247 21.44 15.69 6.18
C GLU A 247 22.74 16.31 5.63
N ASP A 248 23.62 16.81 6.49
CA ASP A 248 24.93 17.39 6.14
C ASP A 248 25.88 16.35 5.49
N GLU A 249 25.77 15.08 5.86
CA GLU A 249 26.53 13.99 5.22
C GLU A 249 26.05 13.69 3.79
N ILE A 250 24.80 14.04 3.45
CA ILE A 250 24.21 13.88 2.12
C ILE A 250 24.61 15.03 1.19
N HIS A 251 24.83 16.24 1.71
CA HIS A 251 25.29 17.41 0.93
C HIS A 251 26.63 17.19 0.21
N LEU A 252 27.44 16.20 0.61
CA LEU A 252 28.62 15.78 -0.16
C LEU A 252 28.26 15.08 -1.52
N ALA A 253 26.98 14.86 -1.81
CA ALA A 253 26.43 14.31 -3.05
C ALA A 253 25.77 15.37 -3.97
N GLU A 254 26.17 16.65 -3.85
CA GLU A 254 25.58 17.84 -4.50
C GLU A 254 25.68 17.94 -6.04
N LEU A 255 25.77 16.83 -6.76
CA LEU A 255 25.51 16.82 -8.21
C LEU A 255 24.26 15.97 -8.46
N GLN A 256 23.12 16.64 -8.67
CA GLN A 256 21.89 15.99 -9.12
C GLN A 256 22.08 15.47 -10.54
N THR A 257 22.69 14.30 -10.65
CA THR A 257 23.06 13.66 -11.91
C THR A 257 21.93 12.83 -12.50
N VAL A 258 20.99 12.38 -11.66
CA VAL A 258 19.98 11.38 -12.01
C VAL A 258 18.64 11.70 -11.35
N ASN A 259 17.55 11.54 -12.11
CA ASN A 259 16.19 11.64 -11.57
C ASN A 259 15.76 10.30 -10.94
N PHE A 260 16.14 10.08 -9.69
CA PHE A 260 15.79 8.86 -8.96
C PHE A 260 14.30 8.66 -8.73
N SER A 261 13.52 9.74 -8.65
CA SER A 261 12.06 9.63 -8.50
C SER A 261 11.41 8.96 -9.72
N GLN A 262 11.93 9.24 -10.92
CA GLN A 262 11.50 8.58 -12.15
C GLN A 262 12.01 7.14 -12.20
N LEU A 263 13.28 6.90 -11.90
CA LEU A 263 13.86 5.55 -11.94
C LEU A 263 13.19 4.58 -10.98
N THR A 264 12.93 5.02 -9.74
CA THR A 264 12.24 4.21 -8.75
C THR A 264 10.83 3.89 -9.24
N ARG A 265 10.11 4.86 -9.83
CA ARG A 265 8.79 4.61 -10.44
C ARG A 265 8.85 3.57 -11.57
N GLU A 266 9.83 3.66 -12.46
CA GLU A 266 10.02 2.70 -13.56
C GLU A 266 10.32 1.30 -13.03
N LEU A 267 11.23 1.16 -12.06
CA LEU A 267 11.49 -0.11 -11.37
C LEU A 267 10.25 -0.68 -10.67
N PHE A 268 9.44 0.19 -10.05
CA PHE A 268 8.23 -0.25 -9.38
C PHE A 268 7.07 -0.57 -10.35
N SER A 269 7.14 -0.12 -11.60
CA SER A 269 6.15 -0.40 -12.64
C SER A 269 6.32 -1.74 -13.33
N ALA A 270 7.53 -2.31 -13.30
CA ALA A 270 7.78 -3.68 -13.72
C ALA A 270 7.32 -4.66 -12.62
N ASP A 271 6.83 -5.84 -13.04
CA ASP A 271 6.50 -6.99 -12.16
C ASP A 271 7.77 -7.59 -11.53
N ILE A 272 8.54 -6.78 -10.81
CA ILE A 272 9.73 -7.20 -10.08
C ILE A 272 9.30 -7.73 -8.71
N TYR A 273 9.83 -8.91 -8.38
CA TYR A 273 9.59 -9.64 -7.15
C TYR A 273 9.93 -8.82 -5.88
N SER A 274 9.06 -8.91 -4.89
CA SER A 274 9.13 -8.22 -3.58
C SER A 274 9.04 -9.31 -2.50
N PRO A 275 10.14 -10.02 -2.19
CA PRO A 275 10.08 -11.26 -1.40
C PRO A 275 9.57 -11.05 0.01
N TYR A 276 9.89 -9.92 0.65
CA TYR A 276 9.47 -9.65 2.02
C TYR A 276 8.07 -9.04 2.05
N ILE A 277 7.86 -7.90 1.39
CA ILE A 277 6.59 -7.17 1.53
C ILE A 277 5.44 -7.99 0.95
N ARG A 278 5.56 -8.51 -0.28
CA ARG A 278 4.49 -9.30 -0.91
C ARG A 278 4.18 -10.57 -0.11
N SER A 279 5.21 -11.32 0.30
CA SER A 279 5.02 -12.55 1.08
C SER A 279 4.33 -12.28 2.42
N ASN A 280 4.72 -11.21 3.12
CA ASN A 280 4.07 -10.82 4.37
C ASN A 280 2.64 -10.32 4.16
N ILE A 281 2.30 -9.66 3.05
CA ILE A 281 0.90 -9.31 2.76
C ILE A 281 0.09 -10.59 2.48
N GLU A 282 0.54 -11.43 1.54
CA GLU A 282 -0.18 -12.62 1.09
C GLU A 282 -0.39 -13.65 2.20
N SER A 283 0.61 -13.88 3.06
CA SER A 283 0.50 -14.81 4.20
C SER A 283 -0.53 -14.40 5.26
N ASN A 284 -0.96 -13.14 5.24
CA ASN A 284 -1.97 -12.60 6.17
C ASN A 284 -3.36 -12.44 5.53
N ILE A 285 -3.51 -12.82 4.25
CA ILE A 285 -4.81 -12.88 3.58
C ILE A 285 -5.38 -14.28 3.74
N LEU A 286 -6.55 -14.37 4.36
CA LEU A 286 -7.19 -15.63 4.70
C LEU A 286 -8.20 -16.02 3.61
N PRO A 287 -8.12 -17.23 3.02
CA PRO A 287 -9.20 -17.73 2.19
C PRO A 287 -10.44 -18.01 3.06
N THR A 288 -11.62 -17.79 2.50
CA THR A 288 -12.88 -18.20 3.14
C THR A 288 -13.34 -19.58 2.64
N GLU A 289 -14.43 -20.12 3.20
CA GLU A 289 -15.08 -21.33 2.66
C GLU A 289 -15.62 -21.11 1.23
N GLU A 290 -15.78 -19.84 0.82
CA GLU A 290 -16.31 -19.46 -0.48
C GLU A 290 -15.19 -19.24 -1.49
N LYS A 291 -15.38 -19.83 -2.69
CA LYS A 291 -14.42 -19.68 -3.79
C LYS A 291 -14.29 -18.20 -4.16
N ASN A 292 -13.06 -17.78 -4.44
CA ASN A 292 -12.71 -16.41 -4.84
C ASN A 292 -13.01 -15.32 -3.80
N LEU A 293 -13.34 -15.68 -2.55
CA LEU A 293 -13.57 -14.73 -1.47
C LEU A 293 -12.51 -14.87 -0.38
N PHE A 294 -11.87 -13.75 -0.06
CA PHE A 294 -10.75 -13.65 0.87
C PHE A 294 -11.04 -12.62 1.95
N LEU A 295 -10.33 -12.72 3.07
CA LEU A 295 -10.45 -11.84 4.22
C LEU A 295 -9.06 -11.39 4.70
N LEU A 296 -8.85 -10.09 4.76
CA LEU A 296 -7.80 -9.46 5.55
C LEU A 296 -8.42 -8.96 6.86
N PRO A 297 -8.19 -9.65 8.00
CA PRO A 297 -8.73 -9.23 9.30
C PRO A 297 -8.10 -7.91 9.76
N SER A 298 -8.64 -7.30 10.81
CA SER A 298 -8.16 -6.00 11.29
C SER A 298 -6.76 -6.04 11.87
N GLY A 299 -6.39 -7.18 12.45
CA GLY A 299 -5.20 -7.27 13.31
C GLY A 299 -5.47 -6.75 14.72
N SER A 300 -4.40 -6.50 15.46
CA SER A 300 -4.45 -5.88 16.79
C SER A 300 -4.97 -4.45 16.73
N ILE A 301 -5.78 -4.03 17.71
CA ILE A 301 -6.25 -2.64 17.81
C ILE A 301 -5.04 -1.74 18.10
N PRO A 302 -4.69 -0.80 17.21
CA PRO A 302 -3.57 0.11 17.43
C PRO A 302 -3.97 1.23 18.42
N PRO A 303 -2.99 1.87 19.10
CA PRO A 303 -3.26 3.00 19.99
C PRO A 303 -3.79 4.23 19.23
N ASN A 304 -3.34 4.44 17.99
CA ASN A 304 -3.69 5.60 17.15
C ASN A 304 -4.31 5.16 15.78
N PRO A 305 -5.57 4.69 15.74
CA PRO A 305 -6.21 4.21 14.50
C PRO A 305 -6.22 5.22 13.35
N SER A 306 -6.55 6.48 13.62
CA SER A 306 -6.72 7.52 12.59
C SER A 306 -5.40 7.83 11.88
N GLU A 307 -4.31 7.94 12.64
CA GLU A 307 -2.96 8.19 12.10
C GLU A 307 -2.51 7.02 11.21
N LEU A 308 -2.73 5.79 11.69
CA LEU A 308 -2.39 4.59 10.92
C LEU A 308 -3.16 4.58 9.59
N ILE A 309 -4.47 4.80 9.62
CA ILE A 309 -5.35 4.81 8.43
C ILE A 309 -4.96 5.93 7.45
N GLY A 310 -4.60 7.12 7.94
CA GLY A 310 -4.19 8.25 7.10
C GLY A 310 -2.77 8.18 6.53
N SER A 311 -1.99 7.16 6.89
CA SER A 311 -0.56 7.09 6.55
C SER A 311 -0.29 6.68 5.10
N ALA A 312 0.88 7.07 4.58
CA ALA A 312 1.37 6.62 3.26
C ALA A 312 1.51 5.09 3.16
N LYS A 313 1.77 4.42 4.29
CA LYS A 313 1.84 2.95 4.39
C LYS A 313 0.48 2.31 4.09
N THR A 314 -0.61 2.91 4.56
CA THR A 314 -1.97 2.46 4.23
C THR A 314 -2.27 2.65 2.75
N SER A 315 -1.95 3.81 2.18
CA SER A 315 -2.09 4.06 0.74
C SER A 315 -1.33 3.04 -0.10
N TYR A 316 -0.10 2.71 0.31
CA TYR A 316 0.70 1.67 -0.34
C TYR A 316 0.08 0.28 -0.20
N LEU A 317 -0.34 -0.13 1.00
CA LEU A 317 -0.99 -1.43 1.19
C LEU A 317 -2.24 -1.53 0.31
N LEU A 318 -3.11 -0.52 0.32
CA LEU A 318 -4.31 -0.49 -0.51
C LEU A 318 -3.98 -0.58 -2.00
N SER A 319 -2.91 0.08 -2.49
CA SER A 319 -2.50 -0.06 -3.89
C SER A 319 -2.08 -1.49 -4.23
N GLN A 320 -1.34 -2.16 -3.33
CA GLN A 320 -0.96 -3.57 -3.52
C GLN A 320 -2.20 -4.49 -3.58
N LEU A 321 -3.17 -4.28 -2.68
CA LEU A 321 -4.40 -5.07 -2.65
C LEU A 321 -5.26 -4.83 -3.91
N LYS A 322 -5.36 -3.59 -4.38
CA LYS A 322 -6.09 -3.22 -5.61
C LYS A 322 -5.48 -3.84 -6.88
N ASN A 323 -4.16 -3.98 -6.92
CA ASN A 323 -3.50 -4.65 -8.05
C ASN A 323 -3.67 -6.17 -8.02
N ARG A 324 -3.94 -6.74 -6.83
CA ARG A 324 -4.00 -8.19 -6.60
C ARG A 324 -5.39 -8.79 -6.76
N PHE A 325 -6.44 -8.04 -6.46
CA PHE A 325 -7.83 -8.50 -6.48
C PHE A 325 -8.67 -7.71 -7.47
N ASP A 326 -9.63 -8.37 -8.10
CA ASP A 326 -10.59 -7.68 -8.97
C ASP A 326 -11.43 -6.67 -8.20
N VAL A 327 -11.76 -6.95 -6.94
CA VAL A 327 -12.53 -6.06 -6.06
C VAL A 327 -12.04 -6.15 -4.61
N VAL A 328 -11.83 -5.00 -3.97
CA VAL A 328 -11.52 -4.85 -2.54
C VAL A 328 -12.69 -4.15 -1.83
N VAL A 329 -13.37 -4.85 -0.93
CA VAL A 329 -14.50 -4.31 -0.14
C VAL A 329 -14.05 -4.12 1.31
N ILE A 330 -14.08 -2.88 1.79
CA ILE A 330 -13.45 -2.48 3.05
C ILE A 330 -14.53 -2.09 4.05
N ASP A 331 -14.58 -2.78 5.19
CA ASP A 331 -15.36 -2.37 6.37
C ASP A 331 -14.64 -1.23 7.08
N SER A 332 -15.37 -0.22 7.55
CA SER A 332 -14.78 0.95 8.22
C SER A 332 -15.57 1.36 9.46
N SER A 333 -14.99 2.20 10.30
CA SER A 333 -15.75 2.87 11.37
C SER A 333 -16.89 3.75 10.81
N PRO A 334 -17.95 4.04 11.61
CA PRO A 334 -19.00 4.96 11.21
C PRO A 334 -18.50 6.41 11.21
N VAL A 335 -19.09 7.25 10.35
CA VAL A 335 -18.62 8.62 10.09
C VAL A 335 -18.81 9.56 11.30
N MET A 336 -19.98 9.55 11.95
CA MET A 336 -20.24 10.49 13.05
C MET A 336 -19.36 10.28 14.29
N PRO A 337 -19.15 9.05 14.80
CA PRO A 337 -18.34 8.83 15.99
C PRO A 337 -16.82 8.78 15.72
N ALA A 338 -16.39 8.66 14.46
CA ALA A 338 -14.97 8.54 14.13
C ALA A 338 -14.64 9.16 12.76
N SER A 339 -13.58 9.97 12.72
CA SER A 339 -13.09 10.60 11.49
C SER A 339 -12.24 9.67 10.62
N ASP A 340 -11.92 8.44 11.08
CA ASP A 340 -10.98 7.55 10.40
C ASP A 340 -11.40 7.25 8.95
N VAL A 341 -12.70 7.04 8.74
CA VAL A 341 -13.27 6.80 7.42
C VAL A 341 -13.07 7.98 6.46
N LEU A 342 -13.00 9.22 6.95
CA LEU A 342 -12.73 10.39 6.09
C LEU A 342 -11.32 10.36 5.50
N LEU A 343 -10.36 9.77 6.22
CA LEU A 343 -8.99 9.58 5.75
C LEU A 343 -8.90 8.39 4.78
N LEU A 344 -9.60 7.31 5.10
CA LEU A 344 -9.66 6.11 4.25
C LEU A 344 -10.39 6.38 2.93
N ALA A 345 -11.47 7.16 2.96
CA ALA A 345 -12.30 7.50 1.80
C ALA A 345 -11.54 8.22 0.68
N LYS A 346 -10.40 8.86 0.98
CA LYS A 346 -9.52 9.52 0.00
C LYS A 346 -8.58 8.54 -0.72
N GLN A 347 -8.38 7.36 -0.16
CA GLN A 347 -7.41 6.37 -0.62
C GLN A 347 -8.07 5.23 -1.43
N VAL A 348 -9.40 5.21 -1.45
CA VAL A 348 -10.22 4.20 -2.12
C VAL A 348 -11.05 4.84 -3.21
N ASP A 349 -11.57 4.00 -4.10
CA ASP A 349 -12.17 4.47 -5.34
C ASP A 349 -13.64 4.89 -5.17
N GLY A 350 -14.35 4.32 -4.18
CA GLY A 350 -15.74 4.65 -3.90
C GLY A 350 -16.16 4.42 -2.44
N VAL A 351 -17.20 5.15 -2.03
CA VAL A 351 -17.82 5.05 -0.69
C VAL A 351 -19.31 4.77 -0.80
N VAL A 352 -19.79 3.77 -0.05
CA VAL A 352 -21.21 3.51 0.15
C VAL A 352 -21.55 3.75 1.62
N VAL A 353 -22.59 4.55 1.86
CA VAL A 353 -23.05 4.89 3.22
C VAL A 353 -24.26 4.05 3.55
N VAL A 354 -24.14 3.19 4.55
CA VAL A 354 -25.24 2.40 5.10
C VAL A 354 -26.01 3.24 6.11
N VAL A 355 -27.33 3.23 6.01
CA VAL A 355 -28.25 3.96 6.89
C VAL A 355 -29.36 3.03 7.34
N GLU A 356 -29.65 2.99 8.64
CA GLU A 356 -30.77 2.20 9.16
C GLU A 356 -32.11 2.89 8.90
N ALA A 357 -32.97 2.21 8.13
CA ALA A 357 -34.29 2.71 7.77
C ALA A 357 -35.19 2.89 9.00
N GLY A 358 -35.89 4.02 9.05
CA GLY A 358 -36.84 4.32 10.13
C GLY A 358 -36.22 4.71 11.48
N LYS A 359 -34.88 4.65 11.61
CA LYS A 359 -34.17 4.97 12.86
C LYS A 359 -33.26 6.19 12.73
N THR A 360 -32.49 6.29 11.65
CA THR A 360 -31.50 7.36 11.50
C THR A 360 -32.14 8.65 10.99
N ASN A 361 -31.92 9.75 11.71
CA ASN A 361 -32.47 11.05 11.36
C ASN A 361 -31.84 11.58 10.06
N ARG A 362 -32.66 12.14 9.17
CA ARG A 362 -32.23 12.71 7.88
C ARG A 362 -31.15 13.78 8.04
N THR A 363 -31.15 14.56 9.12
CA THR A 363 -30.11 15.55 9.40
C THR A 363 -28.74 14.89 9.59
N VAL A 364 -28.68 13.78 10.34
CA VAL A 364 -27.44 13.02 10.52
C VAL A 364 -26.90 12.52 9.16
N VAL A 365 -27.78 11.99 8.31
CA VAL A 365 -27.40 11.54 6.97
C VAL A 365 -26.85 12.70 6.13
N LYS A 366 -27.48 13.89 6.19
CA LYS A 366 -26.97 15.10 5.51
C LYS A 366 -25.58 15.48 6.01
N ASP A 367 -25.38 15.51 7.32
CA ASP A 367 -24.09 15.87 7.93
C ASP A 367 -22.99 14.90 7.50
N VAL A 368 -23.28 13.60 7.49
CA VAL A 368 -22.37 12.54 7.03
C VAL A 368 -21.98 12.73 5.57
N THR A 369 -22.96 12.94 4.69
CA THR A 369 -22.68 13.18 3.26
C THR A 369 -21.89 14.46 3.05
N GLN A 370 -22.14 15.51 3.84
CA GLN A 370 -21.38 16.76 3.78
C GLN A 370 -19.93 16.58 4.24
N GLN A 371 -19.68 15.81 5.30
CA GLN A 371 -18.33 15.51 5.78
C GLN A 371 -17.53 14.71 4.74
N LEU A 372 -18.13 13.67 4.17
CA LEU A 372 -17.52 12.87 3.09
C LEU A 372 -17.24 13.73 1.84
N SER A 373 -18.19 14.59 1.45
CA SER A 373 -18.00 15.52 0.34
C SER A 373 -16.88 16.53 0.59
N LYS A 374 -16.80 17.11 1.79
CA LYS A 374 -15.67 17.99 2.21
C LYS A 374 -14.34 17.26 2.21
N ALA A 375 -14.34 15.97 2.55
CA ALA A 375 -13.17 15.11 2.43
C ALA A 375 -12.85 14.69 0.98
N LYS A 376 -13.62 15.16 -0.01
CA LYS A 376 -13.48 14.80 -1.44
C LYS A 376 -13.65 13.29 -1.71
N ALA A 377 -14.46 12.61 -0.90
CA ALA A 377 -14.80 11.21 -1.12
C ALA A 377 -15.71 11.03 -2.34
N ASN A 378 -15.49 9.99 -3.15
CA ASN A 378 -16.38 9.60 -4.23
C ASN A 378 -17.55 8.77 -3.66
N ILE A 379 -18.62 9.44 -3.24
CA ILE A 379 -19.82 8.79 -2.70
C ILE A 379 -20.60 8.15 -3.86
N LEU A 380 -20.63 6.82 -3.90
CA LEU A 380 -21.39 6.07 -4.93
C LEU A 380 -22.89 6.03 -4.61
N GLY A 381 -23.26 6.06 -3.33
CA GLY A 381 -24.65 6.09 -2.93
C GLY A 381 -24.91 5.76 -1.46
N ILE A 382 -26.19 5.72 -1.13
CA ILE A 382 -26.71 5.38 0.21
C ILE A 382 -27.43 4.03 0.12
N LEU A 383 -27.12 3.13 1.05
CA LEU A 383 -27.82 1.87 1.24
C LEU A 383 -28.74 1.96 2.44
N LEU A 384 -30.05 1.89 2.20
CA LEU A 384 -31.04 1.79 3.28
C LEU A 384 -31.15 0.34 3.77
N ASN A 385 -30.67 0.10 4.98
CA ASN A 385 -30.68 -1.22 5.61
C ASN A 385 -31.87 -1.37 6.57
N ARG A 386 -32.27 -2.62 6.84
CA ARG A 386 -33.44 -2.97 7.69
C ARG A 386 -34.76 -2.29 7.26
N ALA A 387 -34.91 -2.00 5.98
CA ALA A 387 -36.12 -1.40 5.44
C ALA A 387 -37.30 -2.38 5.52
N ASP A 388 -38.44 -1.90 6.04
CA ASP A 388 -39.69 -2.65 6.04
C ASP A 388 -40.29 -2.64 4.62
N MET A 389 -40.12 -3.75 3.91
CA MET A 389 -40.58 -3.88 2.52
C MET A 389 -42.10 -4.03 2.40
N THR A 390 -42.85 -4.15 3.51
CA THR A 390 -44.31 -4.24 3.49
C THR A 390 -44.99 -2.86 3.42
N LYS A 391 -44.26 -1.77 3.72
CA LYS A 391 -44.83 -0.43 3.91
C LYS A 391 -44.56 0.59 2.79
N GLY A 392 -44.04 0.17 1.62
CA GLY A 392 -43.68 1.08 0.52
C GLY A 392 -44.43 0.85 -0.81
N SER A 393 -45.11 1.87 -1.35
CA SER A 393 -45.78 1.82 -2.67
C SER A 393 -44.85 1.48 -3.84
N TYR A 394 -43.58 1.88 -3.78
CA TYR A 394 -42.57 1.59 -4.81
C TYR A 394 -42.25 0.08 -4.92
N TYR A 395 -42.33 -0.64 -3.79
CA TYR A 395 -41.98 -2.07 -3.76
C TYR A 395 -43.14 -2.97 -4.20
N LYS A 396 -44.40 -2.52 -4.02
CA LYS A 396 -45.58 -3.16 -4.64
C LYS A 396 -45.44 -3.19 -6.16
N TYR A 397 -44.89 -2.14 -6.78
CA TYR A 397 -44.67 -2.08 -8.22
C TYR A 397 -43.55 -3.04 -8.70
N TYR A 398 -42.44 -3.11 -7.96
CA TYR A 398 -41.33 -4.03 -8.29
C TYR A 398 -41.70 -5.51 -8.10
N GLN A 399 -42.51 -5.84 -7.08
CA GLN A 399 -43.04 -7.20 -6.87
C GLN A 399 -43.91 -7.68 -8.03
N THR A 400 -44.72 -6.79 -8.62
CA THR A 400 -45.59 -7.15 -9.76
C THR A 400 -44.80 -7.47 -11.03
N TYR A 401 -43.59 -6.93 -11.21
CA TYR A 401 -42.80 -7.09 -12.43
C TYR A 401 -41.72 -8.18 -12.37
N TYR A 402 -41.14 -8.45 -11.19
CA TYR A 402 -40.03 -9.40 -11.04
C TYR A 402 -40.34 -10.57 -10.09
N GLY A 403 -41.55 -10.64 -9.53
CA GLY A 403 -42.01 -11.77 -8.74
C GLY A 403 -42.50 -12.91 -9.64
N SER A 404 -41.59 -13.70 -10.20
CA SER A 404 -41.88 -14.97 -10.89
C SER A 404 -41.08 -16.11 -10.29
#